data_AF-A0A4Q1IJ21-F1
#
_entry.id   AF-A0A4Q1IJ21-F1
#
_cell.length_a   1.000
_cell.length_b   1.000
_cell.length_c   1.000
_cell.angle_alpha   90.00
_cell.angle_beta   90.00
_cell.angle_gamma   90.00
#
_symmetry.space_group_name_H-M   'P 1'
#
loop_
_entity.id
_entity.type
_entity.pdbx_description
1 polymer ?
#
loop_
_entity_poly.entity_id
_entity_poly.type
_entity_poly.pdbx_seq_one_letter_code
_entity_poly.pdbx_strand_id
1 'polypeptide(L)'
;LDIKTRPVEIGYELRCCKPIAFDLTLIICTLLGIGVKKLYDNGVSGCIVSANSRGDITPLYLKDFQDENGKVQPRLVDIESDMAQLFINNLIYIREKDYESAKQYVDNPADYDFKKILNWE
;
A
#
# COMPACT_ATOMS: atom_id res chain seq x y z
N LEU A 1 -25.36 19.85 5.92
CA LEU A 1 -25.19 18.73 4.98
C LEU A 1 -25.80 17.49 5.62
N ASP A 2 -27.00 17.09 5.20
CA ASP A 2 -27.70 15.89 5.70
C ASP A 2 -27.24 14.66 4.89
N ILE A 3 -25.99 14.23 5.12
CA ILE A 3 -25.41 13.09 4.41
C ILE A 3 -25.68 11.83 5.25
N LYS A 4 -26.59 10.98 4.76
CA LYS A 4 -26.80 9.64 5.32
C LYS A 4 -25.75 8.67 4.77
N THR A 5 -24.79 8.28 5.60
CA THR A 5 -23.85 7.18 5.32
C THR A 5 -24.37 5.86 5.88
N ARG A 6 -24.21 4.78 5.12
CA ARG A 6 -24.48 3.41 5.56
C ARG A 6 -23.19 2.60 5.43
N PRO A 7 -22.56 2.20 6.54
CA PRO A 7 -21.42 1.31 6.47
C PRO A 7 -21.88 -0.07 5.99
N VAL A 8 -21.15 -0.64 5.05
CA VAL A 8 -21.39 -2.00 4.55
C VAL A 8 -20.21 -2.86 4.94
N GLU A 9 -20.47 -3.93 5.68
CA GLU A 9 -19.48 -4.93 6.06
C GLU A 9 -19.33 -5.95 4.93
N ILE A 10 -18.30 -5.81 4.10
CA ILE A 10 -18.01 -6.69 2.94
C ILE A 10 -17.10 -7.88 3.34
N GLY A 11 -16.85 -8.06 4.65
CA GLY A 11 -15.75 -8.91 5.13
C GLY A 11 -15.86 -10.38 4.75
N TYR A 12 -17.05 -10.98 4.87
CA TYR A 12 -17.24 -12.41 4.57
C TYR A 12 -17.27 -12.68 3.06
N GLU A 13 -17.89 -11.78 2.30
CA GLU A 13 -18.00 -11.89 0.85
C GLU A 13 -16.61 -11.86 0.20
N LEU A 14 -15.73 -10.95 0.62
CA LEU A 14 -14.37 -10.88 0.10
C LEU A 14 -13.51 -12.10 0.41
N ARG A 15 -13.74 -12.79 1.54
CA ARG A 15 -12.92 -13.94 1.97
C ARG A 15 -13.41 -15.28 1.46
N CYS A 16 -14.73 -15.40 1.21
CA CYS A 16 -15.36 -16.66 0.83
C CYS A 16 -15.78 -16.70 -0.65
N CYS A 17 -15.36 -15.72 -1.44
CA CYS A 17 -15.46 -15.79 -2.89
C CYS A 17 -14.58 -16.89 -3.48
N LYS A 18 -15.03 -17.48 -4.59
CA LYS A 18 -14.18 -18.39 -5.36
C LYS A 18 -12.97 -17.61 -5.87
N PRO A 19 -11.76 -18.14 -5.73
CA PRO A 19 -10.56 -17.48 -6.23
C PRO A 19 -10.67 -17.25 -7.74
N ILE A 20 -10.12 -16.12 -8.19
CA ILE A 20 -10.09 -15.77 -9.61
C ILE A 20 -9.12 -16.70 -10.37
N ALA A 21 -9.24 -16.80 -11.70
CA ALA A 21 -8.32 -17.60 -12.50
C ALA A 21 -6.85 -17.16 -12.33
N PHE A 22 -6.59 -15.90 -12.00
CA PHE A 22 -5.25 -15.46 -11.65
C PHE A 22 -4.74 -16.08 -10.35
N ASP A 23 -5.61 -16.24 -9.36
CA ASP A 23 -5.26 -16.81 -8.06
C ASP A 23 -5.17 -18.35 -8.10
N LEU A 24 -6.04 -18.98 -8.90
CA LEU A 24 -6.09 -20.43 -9.15
C LEU A 24 -5.01 -20.93 -10.11
N THR A 25 -4.96 -20.36 -11.31
CA THR A 25 -4.36 -20.97 -12.51
C THR A 25 -3.16 -20.18 -13.07
N LEU A 26 -2.98 -18.91 -12.72
CA LEU A 26 -1.79 -18.12 -13.03
C LEU A 26 -1.02 -17.76 -11.75
N ILE A 27 -0.14 -18.66 -11.31
CA ILE A 27 1.08 -18.32 -10.57
C ILE A 27 1.04 -18.35 -9.03
N ILE A 28 0.05 -17.92 -8.24
CA ILE A 28 0.37 -17.80 -6.78
C ILE A 28 0.31 -19.15 -6.03
N CYS A 29 -0.85 -19.77 -5.87
CA CYS A 29 -0.96 -20.93 -4.97
C CYS A 29 -0.12 -22.14 -5.44
N THR A 30 -0.16 -22.47 -6.73
CA THR A 30 0.55 -23.61 -7.29
C THR A 30 2.07 -23.37 -7.34
N LEU A 31 2.53 -22.18 -7.72
CA LEU A 31 3.97 -21.87 -7.76
C LEU A 31 4.55 -21.73 -6.37
N LEU A 32 3.80 -21.18 -5.40
CA LEU A 32 4.21 -21.20 -3.99
C LEU A 32 4.33 -22.63 -3.48
N GLY A 33 3.36 -23.51 -3.79
CA GLY A 33 3.44 -24.93 -3.41
C GLY A 33 4.65 -25.64 -4.00
N ILE A 34 4.94 -25.44 -5.29
CA ILE A 34 6.15 -25.97 -5.95
C ILE A 34 7.42 -25.34 -5.35
N GLY A 35 7.37 -24.04 -5.02
CA GLY A 35 8.48 -23.32 -4.41
C GLY A 35 8.82 -23.82 -3.01
N VAL A 36 7.82 -24.14 -2.19
CA VAL A 36 8.01 -24.79 -0.89
C VAL A 36 8.72 -26.14 -1.08
N LYS A 37 8.27 -26.94 -2.05
CA LYS A 37 8.89 -28.24 -2.33
C LYS A 37 10.35 -28.09 -2.77
N LYS A 38 10.66 -27.14 -3.67
CA LYS A 38 12.01 -26.85 -4.12
C LYS A 38 12.92 -26.38 -2.97
N LEU A 39 12.43 -25.50 -2.10
CA LEU A 39 13.19 -25.01 -0.93
C LEU A 39 13.43 -26.12 0.10
N TYR A 40 12.44 -27.00 0.28
CA TYR A 40 12.57 -28.18 1.14
C TYR A 40 13.64 -29.15 0.62
N ASP A 41 13.65 -29.44 -0.69
CA ASP A 41 14.65 -30.33 -1.30
C ASP A 41 16.07 -29.73 -1.24
N ASN A 42 16.18 -28.41 -1.22
CA ASN A 42 17.45 -27.69 -0.99
C ASN A 42 17.86 -27.63 0.50
N GLY A 43 17.08 -28.20 1.42
CA GLY A 43 17.37 -28.22 2.85
C GLY A 43 17.16 -26.89 3.57
N VAL A 44 16.46 -25.93 2.95
CA VAL A 44 16.22 -24.62 3.54
C VAL A 44 15.01 -24.69 4.48
N SER A 45 15.24 -24.48 5.78
CA SER A 45 14.19 -24.47 6.81
C SER A 45 13.97 -23.07 7.40
N GLY A 46 12.73 -22.75 7.80
CA GLY A 46 12.42 -21.48 8.47
C GLY A 46 12.32 -20.27 7.54
N CYS A 47 11.98 -20.48 6.27
CA CYS A 47 11.76 -19.44 5.27
C CYS A 47 10.29 -19.36 4.82
N ILE A 48 9.87 -18.17 4.41
CA ILE A 48 8.61 -17.89 3.74
C ILE A 48 8.89 -17.84 2.24
N VAL A 49 8.04 -18.46 1.43
CA VAL A 49 8.19 -18.47 -0.02
C VAL A 49 7.54 -17.23 -0.60
N SER A 50 8.35 -16.37 -1.24
CA SER A 50 7.86 -15.24 -2.03
C SER A 50 7.99 -15.56 -3.51
N ALA A 51 6.98 -15.15 -4.30
CA ALA A 51 6.98 -15.26 -5.75
C ALA A 51 6.84 -13.87 -6.37
N ASN A 52 7.75 -13.52 -7.27
CA ASN A 52 7.62 -12.33 -8.09
C ASN A 52 6.65 -12.57 -9.26
N SER A 53 6.16 -11.50 -9.89
CA SER A 53 5.30 -11.57 -11.09
C SER A 53 5.95 -12.29 -12.29
N ARG A 54 7.26 -12.50 -12.25
CA ARG A 54 8.04 -13.28 -13.22
C ARG A 54 8.15 -14.78 -12.90
N GLY A 55 7.67 -15.22 -11.73
CA GLY A 55 7.75 -16.61 -11.29
C GLY A 55 9.03 -17.01 -10.55
N ASP A 56 9.90 -16.04 -10.23
CA ASP A 56 11.09 -16.30 -9.42
C ASP A 56 10.73 -16.53 -7.96
N ILE A 57 11.20 -17.66 -7.41
CA ILE A 57 10.97 -18.06 -6.02
C ILE A 57 12.13 -17.60 -5.16
N THR A 58 11.86 -16.73 -4.20
CA THR A 58 12.85 -16.22 -3.24
C THR A 58 12.48 -16.62 -1.81
N PRO A 59 13.42 -17.19 -1.03
CA PRO A 59 13.20 -17.43 0.39
C PRO A 59 13.33 -16.11 1.16
N LEU A 60 12.29 -15.76 1.92
CA LEU A 60 12.31 -14.66 2.87
C LEU A 60 12.47 -15.21 4.29
N TYR A 61 13.47 -14.78 5.03
CA TYR A 61 13.63 -15.20 6.42
C TYR A 61 12.97 -14.21 7.37
N LEU A 62 12.25 -14.73 8.36
CA LEU A 62 11.63 -13.90 9.41
C LEU A 62 12.65 -13.07 10.20
N LYS A 63 13.91 -13.51 10.24
CA LYS A 63 15.01 -12.80 10.90
C LYS A 63 15.37 -11.49 10.19
N ASP A 64 15.21 -11.44 8.87
CA ASP A 64 15.57 -10.25 8.08
C ASP A 64 14.56 -9.10 8.27
N PHE A 65 13.36 -9.42 8.80
CA PHE A 65 12.29 -8.46 9.04
C PHE A 65 12.03 -8.19 10.53
N GLN A 66 12.73 -8.88 11.43
CA GLN A 66 12.62 -8.69 12.87
C GLN A 66 13.58 -7.60 13.32
N ASP A 67 13.03 -6.55 13.91
CA ASP A 67 13.81 -5.57 14.67
C ASP A 67 14.40 -6.21 15.95
N GLU A 68 15.27 -5.51 16.69
CA GLU A 68 15.90 -6.02 17.93
C GLU A 68 14.88 -6.47 19.00
N ASN A 69 13.63 -6.02 18.90
CA ASN A 69 12.49 -6.39 19.74
C ASN A 69 11.58 -7.49 19.15
N GLY A 70 11.99 -8.17 18.07
CA GLY A 70 11.22 -9.24 17.43
C GLY A 70 9.92 -8.77 16.75
N LYS A 71 9.72 -7.47 16.56
CA LYS A 71 8.57 -6.91 15.85
C LYS A 71 8.91 -6.71 14.38
N VAL A 72 7.98 -7.09 13.52
CA VAL A 72 8.02 -6.74 12.10
C VAL A 72 7.72 -5.24 11.99
N GLN A 73 8.67 -4.47 11.47
CA GLN A 73 8.45 -3.05 11.24
C GLN A 73 7.30 -2.86 10.22
N PRO A 74 6.32 -2.00 10.51
CA PRO A 74 5.29 -1.66 9.53
C PRO A 74 5.94 -1.10 8.27
N ARG A 75 5.42 -1.47 7.09
CA ARG A 75 5.84 -0.83 5.84
C ARG A 75 5.43 0.64 5.88
N LEU A 76 6.40 1.52 6.04
CA LEU A 76 6.17 2.97 5.95
C LEU A 76 5.90 3.36 4.50
N VAL A 77 5.08 4.39 4.32
CA VAL A 77 4.85 4.99 3.01
C VAL A 77 6.08 5.82 2.67
N ASP A 78 6.69 5.50 1.54
CA ASP A 78 7.76 6.31 0.98
C ASP A 78 7.16 7.50 0.23
N ILE A 79 7.40 8.71 0.76
CA ILE A 79 6.91 9.97 0.20
C ILE A 79 7.81 10.44 -0.96
N GLU A 80 9.05 9.95 -1.04
CA GLU A 80 10.01 10.33 -2.07
C GLU A 80 9.88 9.49 -3.35
N SER A 81 9.14 8.38 -3.30
CA SER A 81 8.85 7.55 -4.47
C SER A 81 8.21 8.37 -5.59
N ASP A 82 8.66 8.15 -6.83
CA ASP A 82 8.18 8.85 -8.05
C ASP A 82 6.66 8.89 -8.14
N MET A 83 6.00 7.78 -7.80
CA MET A 83 4.54 7.70 -7.80
C MET A 83 3.91 8.68 -6.80
N ALA A 84 4.43 8.76 -5.57
CA ALA A 84 3.91 9.65 -4.53
C ALA A 84 4.12 11.11 -4.93
N GLN A 85 5.31 11.45 -5.44
CA GLN A 85 5.62 12.79 -5.95
C GLN A 85 4.74 13.18 -7.14
N LEU A 86 4.47 12.26 -8.08
CA LEU A 86 3.55 12.51 -9.18
C LEU A 86 2.14 12.81 -8.68
N PHE A 87 1.63 12.05 -7.70
CA PHE A 87 0.33 12.35 -7.13
C PHE A 87 0.33 13.70 -6.40
N ILE A 88 1.33 13.97 -5.55
CA ILE A 88 1.46 15.25 -4.82
C ILE A 88 1.52 16.45 -5.78
N ASN A 89 2.27 16.33 -6.88
CA ASN A 89 2.41 17.39 -7.88
C ASN A 89 1.13 17.62 -8.69
N ASN A 90 0.31 16.59 -8.89
CA ASN A 90 -0.96 16.67 -9.60
C ASN A 90 -2.15 16.98 -8.70
N LEU A 91 -1.96 17.06 -7.37
CA LEU A 91 -3.02 17.51 -6.47
C LEU A 91 -3.33 18.98 -6.75
N ILE A 92 -4.62 19.27 -6.94
CA ILE A 92 -5.11 20.64 -7.05
C ILE A 92 -5.33 21.14 -5.63
N TYR A 93 -4.38 21.93 -5.13
CA TYR A 93 -4.49 22.63 -3.85
C TYR A 93 -4.47 24.15 -4.07
N ILE A 94 -4.97 24.88 -3.08
CA ILE A 94 -4.99 26.34 -3.10
C ILE A 94 -3.53 26.83 -3.03
N ARG A 95 -3.10 27.56 -4.06
CA ARG A 95 -1.81 28.23 -4.11
C ARG A 95 -1.99 29.71 -3.83
N GLU A 96 -0.89 30.43 -3.60
CA GLU A 96 -0.93 31.88 -3.33
C GLU A 96 -1.65 32.68 -4.43
N LYS A 97 -1.58 32.22 -5.68
CA LYS A 97 -2.29 32.83 -6.82
C LYS A 97 -3.80 32.68 -6.74
N ASP A 98 -4.28 31.66 -6.05
CA ASP A 98 -5.69 31.31 -5.94
C ASP A 98 -6.35 31.96 -4.70
N TYR A 99 -5.57 32.62 -3.82
CA TYR A 99 -6.08 33.27 -2.60
C TYR A 99 -7.11 34.37 -2.87
N GLU A 100 -6.96 35.15 -3.94
CA GLU A 100 -7.92 36.21 -4.29
C GLU A 100 -9.29 35.65 -4.68
N SER A 101 -9.30 34.53 -5.41
CA SER A 101 -10.53 33.83 -5.81
C SER A 101 -11.11 33.01 -4.66
N ALA A 102 -10.26 32.43 -3.81
CA ALA A 102 -10.67 31.65 -2.64
C ALA A 102 -11.27 32.51 -1.52
N LYS A 103 -10.85 33.78 -1.38
CA LYS A 103 -11.40 34.73 -0.39
C LYS A 103 -12.89 35.02 -0.58
N GLN A 104 -13.43 34.77 -1.78
CA GLN A 104 -14.87 34.90 -2.05
C GLN A 104 -15.70 33.80 -1.38
N TYR A 105 -15.08 32.66 -1.06
CA TYR A 105 -15.76 31.48 -0.53
C TYR A 105 -15.30 31.11 0.89
N VAL A 106 -14.11 31.58 1.32
CA VAL A 106 -13.49 31.23 2.61
C VAL A 106 -12.82 32.46 3.22
N ASP A 107 -13.11 32.76 4.49
CA ASP A 107 -12.63 33.97 5.18
C ASP A 107 -11.10 34.02 5.38
N ASN A 108 -10.45 32.85 5.50
CA ASN A 108 -8.99 32.75 5.64
C ASN A 108 -8.38 31.67 4.72
N PRO A 109 -8.11 31.99 3.43
CA PRO A 109 -7.57 31.03 2.46
C PRO A 109 -6.17 30.48 2.81
N ALA A 110 -5.42 31.19 3.66
CA ALA A 110 -4.07 30.82 4.06
C ALA A 110 -3.99 29.58 4.96
N ASP A 111 -5.05 29.29 5.72
CA ASP A 111 -5.13 28.12 6.60
C ASP A 111 -5.38 26.81 5.82
N TYR A 112 -5.78 26.91 4.55
CA TYR A 112 -6.10 25.79 3.67
C TYR A 112 -4.99 25.51 2.65
N ASP A 113 -3.83 26.16 2.79
CA ASP A 113 -2.67 25.88 1.95
C ASP A 113 -2.05 24.55 2.35
N PHE A 114 -2.07 23.60 1.41
CA PHE A 114 -1.57 22.25 1.58
C PHE A 114 -0.10 22.22 2.04
N LYS A 115 0.72 23.17 1.57
CA LYS A 115 2.14 23.27 1.96
C LYS A 115 2.31 23.74 3.40
N LYS A 116 1.49 24.70 3.85
CA LYS A 116 1.52 25.21 5.22
C LYS A 116 0.99 24.20 6.23
N ILE A 117 -0.04 23.44 5.87
CA ILE A 117 -0.62 22.41 6.75
C ILE A 117 0.38 21.28 7.00
N LEU A 118 1.14 20.88 5.97
CA LEU A 118 2.07 19.77 6.04
C LEU A 118 3.49 20.16 6.46
N ASN A 119 3.77 21.45 6.68
CA ASN A 119 5.13 21.98 6.90
C ASN A 119 6.13 21.51 5.84
N TRP A 120 5.69 21.43 4.57
CA TRP A 120 6.56 21.11 3.45
C TRP A 120 7.04 22.43 2.83
N GLU A 121 8.34 22.72 2.93
CA GLU A 121 8.98 23.87 2.25
C GLU A 121 8.97 23.69 0.72
#